data_AF-A0A7V3UX97-F1
#
_entry.id   AF-A0A7V3UX97-F1
#
_cell.length_a   1.000
_cell.length_b   1.000
_cell.length_c   1.000
_cell.angle_alpha   90.00
_cell.angle_beta   90.00
_cell.angle_gamma   90.00
#
_symmetry.space_group_name_H-M   'P 1'
#
loop_
_entity.id
_entity.type
_entity.pdbx_description
1 polymer ?
#
loop_
_entity_poly.entity_id
_entity_poly.type
_entity_poly.pdbx_seq_one_letter_code
_entity_poly.pdbx_strand_id
1 'polypeptide(L)'
;MPSPALVLLAEAMGTYILCFFGPGAVAVAVLVGGHAGLWQVASVWGFAIAIAIYAVGAISGGHLNPAVTLSMAVYRPWACPPRRVPVYVCGQVIGGVLAALTLLVLFEPTCRDFEARHVPPILRGQPGSQLSAMWFGEYFPNPAIYGTDEVAFSKVTPATAFAAEGIGTGILLFSIFALTDPRNRLSPSRYRLEPLFIGFTVSIIISIVGPLTQAGLNPARDFAPRLVAYWAGWGTIAIPGPRGCEWWIYILAPL
;
A
#
# COMPACT_ATOMS: atom_id res chain seq x y z
N MET A 1 9.54 23.80 -12.19
CA MET A 1 8.62 22.82 -11.57
C MET A 1 7.42 22.61 -12.49
N PRO A 2 6.99 21.37 -12.73
CA PRO A 2 5.80 21.08 -13.53
C PRO A 2 4.52 21.72 -12.98
N SER A 3 3.49 21.85 -13.84
CA SER A 3 2.19 22.39 -13.45
C SER A 3 1.48 21.47 -12.44
N PRO A 4 0.61 22.00 -11.57
CA PRO A 4 -0.14 21.18 -10.60
C PRO A 4 -0.96 20.06 -11.26
N ALA A 5 -1.59 20.34 -12.41
CA ALA A 5 -2.38 19.36 -13.14
C ALA A 5 -1.53 18.18 -13.64
N LEU A 6 -0.31 18.46 -14.15
CA LEU A 6 0.59 17.42 -14.62
C LEU A 6 1.15 16.58 -13.46
N VAL A 7 1.41 17.20 -12.30
CA VAL A 7 1.80 16.49 -11.07
C VAL A 7 0.67 15.59 -10.58
N LEU A 8 -0.57 16.09 -10.57
CA LEU A 8 -1.74 15.30 -10.18
C LEU A 8 -1.91 14.06 -11.06
N LEU A 9 -1.78 14.22 -12.38
CA LEU A 9 -1.86 13.11 -13.33
C LEU A 9 -0.72 12.10 -13.15
N ALA A 10 0.51 12.59 -12.94
CA ALA A 10 1.67 11.75 -12.69
C ALA A 10 1.51 10.93 -11.41
N GLU A 11 1.10 11.55 -10.30
CA GLU A 11 0.85 10.86 -9.04
C GLU A 11 -0.33 9.87 -9.16
N ALA A 12 -1.39 10.23 -9.88
CA ALA A 12 -2.49 9.31 -10.15
C ALA A 12 -2.06 8.08 -10.95
N MET A 13 -1.28 8.27 -12.03
CA MET A 13 -0.78 7.16 -12.85
C MET A 13 0.21 6.28 -12.08
N GLY A 14 1.15 6.89 -11.34
CA GLY A 14 2.12 6.12 -10.57
C GLY A 14 1.46 5.35 -9.42
N THR A 15 0.54 5.96 -8.68
CA THR A 15 -0.19 5.26 -7.61
C THR A 15 -1.16 4.22 -8.17
N TYR A 16 -1.71 4.43 -9.38
CA TYR A 16 -2.47 3.39 -10.10
C TYR A 16 -1.60 2.16 -10.36
N ILE A 17 -0.41 2.32 -10.94
CA ILE A 17 0.52 1.21 -11.22
C ILE A 17 0.85 0.45 -9.92
N LEU A 18 1.19 1.19 -8.86
CA LEU A 18 1.45 0.65 -7.53
C LEU A 18 0.27 -0.18 -7.00
N CYS A 19 -0.94 0.41 -7.00
CA CYS A 19 -2.14 -0.19 -6.43
C CYS A 19 -2.82 -1.21 -7.36
N PHE A 20 -2.37 -1.34 -8.61
CA PHE A 20 -2.82 -2.39 -9.50
C PHE A 20 -1.99 -3.66 -9.28
N PHE A 21 -0.65 -3.55 -9.34
CA PHE A 21 0.21 -4.71 -9.24
C PHE A 21 0.34 -5.24 -7.81
N GLY A 22 0.49 -4.37 -6.82
CA GLY A 22 0.68 -4.77 -5.44
C GLY A 22 -0.54 -5.52 -4.86
N PRO A 23 -1.70 -4.87 -4.75
CA PRO A 23 -2.93 -5.50 -4.29
C PRO A 23 -3.40 -6.63 -5.22
N GLY A 24 -3.12 -6.55 -6.53
CA GLY A 24 -3.32 -7.66 -7.47
C GLY A 24 -2.48 -8.90 -7.12
N ALA A 25 -1.23 -8.75 -6.68
CA ALA A 25 -0.42 -9.87 -6.20
C ALA A 25 -0.99 -10.50 -4.92
N VAL A 26 -1.59 -9.69 -4.04
CA VAL A 26 -2.31 -10.20 -2.86
C VAL A 26 -3.56 -10.98 -3.27
N ALA A 27 -4.32 -10.47 -4.25
CA ALA A 27 -5.48 -11.17 -4.81
C ALA A 27 -5.08 -12.53 -5.40
N VAL A 28 -3.98 -12.58 -6.14
CA VAL A 28 -3.44 -13.83 -6.70
C VAL A 28 -2.98 -14.79 -5.59
N ALA A 29 -2.32 -14.28 -4.53
CA ALA A 29 -1.92 -15.10 -3.40
C ALA A 29 -3.13 -15.73 -2.69
N VAL A 30 -4.14 -14.91 -2.38
CA VAL A 30 -5.24 -15.29 -1.48
C VAL A 30 -6.34 -16.05 -2.23
N LEU A 31 -6.77 -15.54 -3.39
CA LEU A 31 -7.96 -16.06 -4.06
C LEU A 31 -7.68 -17.32 -4.88
N VAL A 32 -6.46 -17.46 -5.42
CA VAL A 32 -6.09 -18.57 -6.31
C VAL A 32 -4.86 -19.36 -5.85
N GLY A 33 -4.18 -18.95 -4.78
CA GLY A 33 -2.97 -19.64 -4.30
C GLY A 33 -1.79 -19.55 -5.27
N GLY A 34 -1.70 -18.48 -6.06
CA GLY A 34 -0.72 -18.35 -7.16
C GLY A 34 0.72 -18.04 -6.71
N HIS A 35 0.98 -17.97 -5.41
CA HIS A 35 2.28 -17.68 -4.83
C HIS A 35 2.64 -18.71 -3.75
N ALA A 36 3.87 -19.21 -3.80
CA ALA A 36 4.48 -20.12 -2.85
C ALA A 36 4.80 -19.46 -1.49
N GLY A 37 4.90 -18.13 -1.42
CA GLY A 37 5.11 -17.44 -0.15
C GLY A 37 5.20 -15.92 -0.25
N LEU A 38 5.32 -15.27 0.92
CA LEU A 38 5.28 -13.81 1.06
C LEU A 38 6.34 -13.09 0.23
N TRP A 39 7.53 -13.68 0.03
CA TRP A 39 8.60 -13.07 -0.76
C TRP A 39 8.18 -12.78 -2.21
N GLN A 40 7.36 -13.63 -2.83
CA GLN A 40 6.90 -13.39 -4.21
C GLN A 40 5.96 -12.20 -4.28
N VAL A 41 5.01 -12.11 -3.35
CA VAL A 41 4.12 -10.95 -3.22
C VAL A 41 4.96 -9.69 -2.98
N ALA A 42 5.88 -9.73 -2.01
CA ALA A 42 6.76 -8.63 -1.68
C ALA A 42 7.62 -8.16 -2.88
N SER A 43 8.12 -9.10 -3.68
CA SER A 43 8.90 -8.79 -4.88
C SER A 43 8.06 -8.08 -5.94
N VAL A 44 6.81 -8.51 -6.17
CA VAL A 44 5.90 -7.83 -7.10
C VAL A 44 5.65 -6.39 -6.65
N TRP A 45 5.43 -6.16 -5.36
CA TRP A 45 5.34 -4.81 -4.78
C TRP A 45 6.58 -3.97 -5.08
N GLY A 46 7.77 -4.51 -4.83
CA GLY A 46 9.01 -3.79 -5.09
C GLY A 46 9.21 -3.41 -6.55
N PHE A 47 8.97 -4.34 -7.47
CA PHE A 47 9.07 -4.05 -8.90
C PHE A 47 8.01 -3.07 -9.37
N ALA A 48 6.78 -3.16 -8.86
CA ALA A 48 5.71 -2.22 -9.18
C ALA A 48 6.07 -0.78 -8.77
N ILE A 49 6.65 -0.60 -7.58
CA ILE A 49 7.13 0.70 -7.09
C ILE A 49 8.22 1.24 -8.02
N ALA A 50 9.21 0.41 -8.35
CA ALA A 50 10.29 0.82 -9.23
C ALA A 50 9.77 1.27 -10.60
N ILE A 51 8.89 0.48 -11.22
CA ILE A 51 8.26 0.79 -12.51
C ILE A 51 7.45 2.10 -12.42
N ALA A 52 6.66 2.27 -11.36
CA ALA A 52 5.85 3.46 -11.17
C ALA A 52 6.72 4.71 -11.04
N ILE A 53 7.78 4.67 -10.23
CA ILE A 53 8.72 5.79 -10.09
C ILE A 53 9.45 6.06 -11.41
N TYR A 54 9.89 5.04 -12.15
CA TYR A 54 10.50 5.23 -13.47
C TYR A 54 9.53 5.90 -14.45
N ALA A 55 8.24 5.55 -14.41
CA ALA A 55 7.24 6.09 -15.31
C ALA A 55 6.93 7.58 -15.06
N VAL A 56 6.88 8.01 -13.79
CA VAL A 56 6.36 9.34 -13.44
C VAL A 56 7.35 10.25 -12.69
N GLY A 57 8.50 9.70 -12.27
CA GLY A 57 9.49 10.39 -11.43
C GLY A 57 10.07 11.66 -12.07
N ALA A 58 10.22 11.69 -13.39
CA ALA A 58 10.69 12.88 -14.12
C ALA A 58 9.69 14.06 -14.05
N ILE A 59 8.43 13.80 -13.69
CA ILE A 59 7.35 14.80 -13.62
C ILE A 59 7.09 15.20 -12.17
N SER A 60 6.67 14.26 -11.31
CA SER A 60 6.26 14.58 -9.94
C SER A 60 7.35 14.37 -8.91
N GLY A 61 8.44 13.70 -9.28
CA GLY A 61 9.38 13.10 -8.33
C GLY A 61 8.98 11.68 -7.88
N GLY A 62 7.81 11.20 -8.29
CA GLY A 62 7.33 9.85 -8.00
C GLY A 62 7.14 9.61 -6.51
N HIS A 63 6.37 10.47 -5.83
CA HIS A 63 6.15 10.32 -4.39
C HIS A 63 5.25 9.12 -4.12
N LEU A 64 4.12 9.04 -4.82
CA LEU A 64 3.15 7.94 -4.86
C LEU A 64 2.56 7.51 -3.49
N ASN A 65 2.89 8.27 -2.44
CA ASN A 65 2.63 7.98 -1.04
C ASN A 65 2.51 9.31 -0.26
N PRO A 66 1.42 9.55 0.49
CA PRO A 66 1.25 10.73 1.32
C PRO A 66 2.37 10.95 2.35
N ALA A 67 2.93 9.88 2.94
CA ALA A 67 4.06 9.97 3.87
C ALA A 67 5.35 10.43 3.18
N VAL A 68 5.61 9.95 1.96
CA VAL A 68 6.73 10.43 1.14
C VAL A 68 6.51 11.90 0.76
N THR A 69 5.30 12.27 0.36
CA THR A 69 4.98 13.67 0.05
C THR A 69 5.18 14.60 1.25
N LEU A 70 4.70 14.21 2.43
CA LEU A 70 4.82 15.02 3.64
C LEU A 70 6.29 15.16 4.06
N SER A 71 7.04 14.06 4.09
CA SER A 71 8.47 14.09 4.41
C SER A 71 9.28 14.94 3.42
N MET A 72 8.98 14.86 2.11
CA MET A 72 9.59 15.73 1.12
C MET A 72 9.23 17.20 1.36
N ALA A 73 8.00 17.51 1.76
CA ALA A 73 7.61 18.87 2.10
C ALA A 73 8.31 19.43 3.35
N VAL A 74 8.61 18.57 4.32
CA VAL A 74 9.32 18.94 5.55
C VAL A 74 10.83 19.10 5.31
N TYR A 75 11.47 18.09 4.70
CA TYR A 75 12.93 18.01 4.61
C TYR A 75 13.50 18.55 3.31
N ARG A 76 12.70 18.62 2.24
CA ARG A 76 13.10 19.16 0.92
C ARG A 76 12.02 20.10 0.35
N PRO A 77 11.62 21.16 1.08
CA PRO A 77 10.55 22.08 0.65
C PRO A 77 10.82 22.79 -0.68
N TRP A 78 12.09 22.87 -1.09
CA TRP A 78 12.48 23.40 -2.41
C TRP A 78 12.09 22.46 -3.55
N ALA A 79 11.96 21.15 -3.31
CA ALA A 79 11.50 20.16 -4.27
C ALA A 79 9.97 19.98 -4.21
N CYS A 80 9.42 19.92 -2.99
CA CYS A 80 7.98 19.82 -2.76
C CYS A 80 7.50 20.94 -1.82
N PRO A 81 7.09 22.11 -2.35
CA PRO A 81 6.53 23.16 -1.51
C PRO A 81 5.29 22.67 -0.75
N PRO A 82 5.14 22.96 0.57
CA PRO A 82 4.02 22.44 1.36
C PRO A 82 2.62 22.70 0.77
N ARG A 83 2.44 23.84 0.07
CA ARG A 83 1.20 24.16 -0.65
C ARG A 83 0.81 23.17 -1.77
N ARG A 84 1.74 22.33 -2.22
CA ARG A 84 1.49 21.29 -3.23
C ARG A 84 1.08 19.95 -2.63
N VAL A 85 1.26 19.73 -1.33
CA VAL A 85 0.93 18.46 -0.66
C VAL A 85 -0.49 17.98 -1.01
N PRO A 86 -1.55 18.83 -0.99
CA PRO A 86 -2.89 18.38 -1.34
C PRO A 86 -3.01 17.85 -2.78
N VAL A 87 -2.29 18.45 -3.74
CA VAL A 87 -2.32 18.03 -5.15
C VAL A 87 -1.74 16.63 -5.32
N TYR A 88 -0.64 16.35 -4.63
CA TYR A 88 -0.03 15.02 -4.62
C TYR A 88 -0.98 14.00 -3.99
N VAL A 89 -1.49 14.27 -2.79
CA VAL A 89 -2.38 13.34 -2.06
C VAL A 89 -3.66 13.06 -2.85
N CYS A 90 -4.27 14.08 -3.48
CA CYS A 90 -5.43 13.88 -4.35
C CYS A 90 -5.11 12.97 -5.53
N GLY A 91 -3.98 13.19 -6.22
CA GLY A 91 -3.55 12.32 -7.32
C GLY A 91 -3.38 10.88 -6.85
N GLN A 92 -2.68 10.67 -5.73
CA GLN A 92 -2.42 9.36 -5.15
C GLN A 92 -3.73 8.62 -4.80
N VAL A 93 -4.68 9.29 -4.14
CA VAL A 93 -5.98 8.70 -3.80
C VAL A 93 -6.78 8.36 -5.06
N ILE A 94 -6.83 9.25 -6.06
CA ILE A 94 -7.50 8.98 -7.34
C ILE A 94 -6.91 7.74 -8.02
N GLY A 95 -5.57 7.67 -8.12
CA GLY A 95 -4.86 6.53 -8.69
C GLY A 95 -5.18 5.21 -7.97
N GLY A 96 -5.16 5.24 -6.64
CA GLY A 96 -5.49 4.08 -5.81
C GLY A 96 -6.93 3.60 -5.98
N VAL A 97 -7.90 4.52 -6.04
CA VAL A 97 -9.32 4.18 -6.28
C VAL A 97 -9.49 3.54 -7.66
N LEU A 98 -8.90 4.13 -8.71
CA LEU A 98 -9.02 3.61 -10.08
C LEU A 98 -8.40 2.21 -10.22
N ALA A 99 -7.26 1.96 -9.57
CA ALA A 99 -6.64 0.65 -9.58
C ALA A 99 -7.49 -0.38 -8.83
N ALA A 100 -8.02 -0.03 -7.65
CA ALA A 100 -8.91 -0.89 -6.89
C ALA A 100 -10.20 -1.22 -7.65
N LEU A 101 -10.82 -0.25 -8.33
CA LEU A 101 -11.98 -0.50 -9.20
C LEU A 101 -11.64 -1.45 -10.35
N THR A 102 -10.47 -1.28 -10.97
CA THR A 102 -10.00 -2.17 -12.04
C THR A 102 -9.85 -3.60 -11.51
N LEU A 103 -9.17 -3.76 -10.37
CA LEU A 103 -8.95 -5.03 -9.72
C LEU A 103 -10.26 -5.69 -9.27
N LEU A 104 -11.21 -4.92 -8.74
CA LEU A 104 -12.56 -5.40 -8.41
C LEU A 104 -13.20 -6.02 -9.65
N VAL A 105 -13.23 -5.33 -10.78
CA VAL A 105 -13.82 -5.87 -12.03
C VAL A 105 -13.12 -7.17 -12.47
N LEU A 106 -11.79 -7.22 -12.41
CA LEU A 106 -11.03 -8.37 -12.89
C LEU A 106 -11.16 -9.61 -12.00
N PHE A 107 -11.21 -9.41 -10.68
CA PHE A 107 -11.17 -10.50 -9.71
C PHE A 107 -12.51 -10.77 -9.03
N GLU A 108 -13.58 -9.99 -9.26
CA GLU A 108 -14.88 -10.21 -8.61
C GLU A 108 -15.40 -11.64 -8.79
N PRO A 109 -15.42 -12.26 -10.00
CA PRO A 109 -15.90 -13.63 -10.15
C PRO A 109 -15.07 -14.63 -9.33
N THR A 110 -13.74 -14.48 -9.35
CA THR A 110 -12.80 -15.31 -8.59
C THR A 110 -12.96 -15.12 -7.09
N CYS A 111 -13.18 -13.89 -6.64
CA CYS A 111 -13.41 -13.54 -5.24
C CYS A 111 -14.72 -14.14 -4.74
N ARG A 112 -15.80 -14.07 -5.53
CA ARG A 112 -17.09 -14.70 -5.20
C ARG A 112 -17.00 -16.21 -5.08
N ASP A 113 -16.26 -16.85 -5.98
CA ASP A 113 -16.01 -18.29 -5.92
C ASP A 113 -15.17 -18.68 -4.69
N PHE A 114 -14.12 -17.91 -4.37
CA PHE A 114 -13.35 -18.07 -3.13
C PHE A 114 -14.24 -17.93 -1.88
N GLU A 115 -15.10 -16.90 -1.84
CA GLU A 115 -16.03 -16.66 -0.73
C GLU A 115 -17.03 -17.81 -0.57
N ALA A 116 -17.55 -18.34 -1.67
CA ALA A 116 -18.52 -19.44 -1.67
C ALA A 116 -17.91 -20.80 -1.29
N ARG A 117 -16.64 -21.05 -1.67
CA ARG A 117 -15.93 -22.30 -1.35
C ARG A 117 -15.34 -22.33 0.06
N HIS A 118 -15.21 -21.20 0.74
CA HIS A 118 -14.78 -21.16 2.12
C HIS A 118 -15.79 -21.87 3.04
N VAL A 119 -15.33 -22.50 4.12
CA VAL A 119 -16.18 -23.21 5.07
C VAL A 119 -15.94 -22.67 6.48
N PRO A 120 -16.92 -21.97 7.09
CA PRO A 120 -18.22 -21.57 6.52
C PRO A 120 -18.06 -20.54 5.39
N PRO A 121 -19.06 -20.35 4.49
CA PRO A 121 -18.98 -19.36 3.42
C PRO A 121 -18.72 -17.95 3.95
N ILE A 122 -17.87 -17.19 3.26
CA ILE A 122 -17.57 -15.81 3.62
C ILE A 122 -18.71 -14.91 3.16
N LEU A 123 -19.32 -14.20 4.10
CA LEU A 123 -20.33 -13.18 3.82
C LEU A 123 -19.70 -11.80 3.97
N ARG A 124 -19.61 -11.02 2.88
CA ARG A 124 -19.05 -9.67 2.92
C ARG A 124 -19.77 -8.81 3.97
N GLY A 125 -18.99 -8.07 4.76
CA GLY A 125 -19.49 -7.24 5.85
C GLY A 125 -19.67 -7.97 7.17
N GLN A 126 -19.53 -9.31 7.21
CA GLN A 126 -19.52 -10.08 8.46
C GLN A 126 -18.09 -10.29 8.98
N PRO A 127 -17.93 -10.56 10.30
CA PRO A 127 -16.64 -10.97 10.85
C PRO A 127 -16.04 -12.15 10.08
N GLY A 128 -14.75 -12.10 9.78
CA GLY A 128 -14.07 -13.08 8.93
C GLY A 128 -13.94 -12.64 7.48
N SER A 129 -14.82 -11.76 6.98
CA SER A 129 -14.77 -11.31 5.58
C SER A 129 -13.58 -10.42 5.24
N GLN A 130 -12.78 -10.01 6.23
CA GLN A 130 -11.48 -9.39 5.97
C GLN A 130 -10.53 -10.34 5.20
N LEU A 131 -10.72 -11.66 5.31
CA LEU A 131 -9.93 -12.62 4.51
C LEU A 131 -10.17 -12.45 3.00
N SER A 132 -11.39 -12.13 2.57
CA SER A 132 -11.67 -11.81 1.17
C SER A 132 -11.52 -10.33 0.84
N ALA A 133 -11.34 -9.45 1.84
CA ALA A 133 -11.15 -8.01 1.67
C ALA A 133 -9.67 -7.58 1.62
N MET A 134 -8.76 -8.39 2.16
CA MET A 134 -7.36 -8.02 2.45
C MET A 134 -6.49 -7.70 1.24
N TRP A 135 -6.99 -7.91 0.02
CA TRP A 135 -6.36 -7.48 -1.22
C TRP A 135 -6.81 -6.07 -1.65
N PHE A 136 -7.72 -5.42 -0.92
CA PHE A 136 -8.02 -3.99 -1.06
C PHE A 136 -7.26 -3.21 0.02
N GLY A 137 -7.67 -3.36 1.27
CA GLY A 137 -7.08 -2.71 2.43
C GLY A 137 -6.23 -3.66 3.26
N GLU A 138 -5.39 -3.10 4.11
CA GLU A 138 -4.54 -3.86 5.02
C GLU A 138 -5.27 -4.26 6.30
N TYR A 139 -4.80 -5.27 6.99
CA TYR A 139 -5.38 -5.70 8.25
C TYR A 139 -4.28 -6.20 9.17
N PHE A 140 -4.46 -5.99 10.47
CA PHE A 140 -3.54 -6.48 11.49
C PHE A 140 -4.30 -7.35 12.50
N PRO A 141 -3.81 -8.54 12.86
CA PRO A 141 -2.73 -9.24 12.18
C PRO A 141 -3.12 -9.59 10.73
N ASN A 142 -2.14 -9.97 9.90
CA ASN A 142 -2.41 -10.42 8.54
C ASN A 142 -3.42 -11.59 8.54
N PRO A 143 -4.62 -11.44 7.93
CA PRO A 143 -5.69 -12.44 7.99
C PRO A 143 -5.29 -13.79 7.40
N ALA A 144 -4.48 -13.80 6.34
CA ALA A 144 -4.04 -15.04 5.68
C ALA A 144 -2.98 -15.80 6.49
N ILE A 145 -2.32 -15.16 7.46
CA ILE A 145 -1.25 -15.78 8.27
C ILE A 145 -1.76 -16.15 9.66
N TYR A 146 -2.45 -15.23 10.32
CA TYR A 146 -2.88 -15.40 11.71
C TYR A 146 -4.33 -15.84 11.86
N GLY A 147 -5.15 -15.68 10.81
CA GLY A 147 -6.60 -15.88 10.87
C GLY A 147 -7.37 -14.61 11.20
N THR A 148 -8.67 -14.76 11.42
CA THR A 148 -9.64 -13.66 11.49
C THR A 148 -10.43 -13.59 12.79
N ASP A 149 -10.09 -14.44 13.77
CA ASP A 149 -10.80 -14.60 15.03
C ASP A 149 -10.15 -13.80 16.18
N GLU A 150 -10.76 -13.87 17.36
CA GLU A 150 -10.25 -13.19 18.56
C GLU A 150 -8.85 -13.69 18.97
N VAL A 151 -8.56 -14.97 18.72
CA VAL A 151 -7.24 -15.55 19.02
C VAL A 151 -6.19 -14.92 18.12
N ALA A 152 -6.47 -14.73 16.82
CA ALA A 152 -5.62 -14.01 15.89
C ALA A 152 -5.42 -12.57 16.37
N PHE A 153 -6.50 -11.84 16.67
CA PHE A 153 -6.42 -10.45 17.14
C PHE A 153 -5.59 -10.27 18.41
N SER A 154 -5.49 -11.29 19.27
CA SER A 154 -4.63 -11.25 20.46
C SER A 154 -3.12 -11.28 20.14
N LYS A 155 -2.72 -11.71 18.94
CA LYS A 155 -1.31 -11.87 18.56
C LYS A 155 -0.62 -10.56 18.18
N VAL A 156 -1.39 -9.59 17.67
CA VAL A 156 -0.86 -8.28 17.27
C VAL A 156 -1.76 -7.17 17.80
N THR A 157 -1.24 -6.43 18.78
CA THR A 157 -1.95 -5.30 19.38
C THR A 157 -1.97 -4.09 18.45
N PRO A 158 -2.92 -3.15 18.59
CA PRO A 158 -2.91 -1.89 17.86
C PRO A 158 -1.60 -1.09 18.03
N ALA A 159 -1.00 -1.12 19.23
CA ALA A 159 0.28 -0.46 19.49
C ALA A 159 1.42 -1.12 18.71
N THR A 160 1.46 -2.45 18.66
CA THR A 160 2.43 -3.20 17.85
C THR A 160 2.25 -2.92 16.36
N ALA A 161 1.01 -2.88 15.87
CA ALA A 161 0.71 -2.56 14.48
C ALA A 161 1.13 -1.13 14.12
N PHE A 162 0.81 -0.15 14.97
CA PHE A 162 1.23 1.23 14.80
C PHE A 162 2.77 1.36 14.75
N ALA A 163 3.47 0.69 15.68
CA ALA A 163 4.92 0.69 15.69
C ALA A 163 5.51 0.01 14.43
N ALA A 164 4.93 -1.10 13.98
CA ALA A 164 5.40 -1.82 12.79
C ALA A 164 5.24 -0.99 11.50
N GLU A 165 4.08 -0.34 11.32
CA GLU A 165 3.83 0.57 10.20
C GLU A 165 4.74 1.80 10.23
N GLY A 166 4.91 2.43 11.41
CA GLY A 166 5.76 3.60 11.57
C GLY A 166 7.25 3.28 11.35
N ILE A 167 7.75 2.18 11.91
CA ILE A 167 9.14 1.73 11.71
C ILE A 167 9.38 1.36 10.25
N GLY A 168 8.47 0.58 9.65
CA GLY A 168 8.55 0.21 8.24
C GLY A 168 8.59 1.44 7.34
N THR A 169 7.72 2.41 7.58
CA THR A 169 7.67 3.65 6.80
C THR A 169 8.93 4.50 7.04
N GLY A 170 9.40 4.58 8.29
CA GLY A 170 10.65 5.27 8.62
C GLY A 170 11.87 4.71 7.87
N ILE A 171 11.99 3.37 7.76
CA ILE A 171 13.06 2.71 7.00
C ILE A 171 12.92 3.00 5.50
N LEU A 172 11.69 2.99 4.97
CA LEU A 172 11.42 3.38 3.58
C LEU A 172 11.85 4.82 3.31
N LEU A 173 11.41 5.77 4.14
CA LEU A 173 11.75 7.18 4.01
C LEU A 173 13.26 7.38 4.10
N PHE A 174 13.91 6.80 5.12
CA PHE A 174 15.37 6.84 5.26
C PHE A 174 16.07 6.34 3.99
N SER A 175 15.62 5.22 3.42
CA SER A 175 16.18 4.66 2.19
C SER A 175 15.99 5.60 1.01
N ILE A 176 14.80 6.20 0.84
CA ILE A 176 14.53 7.19 -0.21
C ILE A 176 15.49 8.37 -0.07
N PHE A 177 15.60 8.95 1.13
CA PHE A 177 16.49 10.10 1.36
C PHE A 177 17.95 9.72 1.10
N ALA A 178 18.41 8.58 1.61
CA ALA A 178 19.80 8.11 1.44
C ALA A 178 20.15 7.82 -0.03
N LEU A 179 19.25 7.18 -0.78
CA LEU A 179 19.46 6.85 -2.20
C LEU A 179 19.39 8.10 -3.09
N THR A 180 18.61 9.10 -2.72
CA THR A 180 18.44 10.32 -3.54
C THR A 180 19.26 11.51 -3.04
N ASP A 181 20.13 11.33 -2.04
CA ASP A 181 21.00 12.38 -1.54
C ASP A 181 22.24 12.51 -2.41
N PRO A 182 22.48 13.67 -3.06
CA PRO A 182 23.67 13.87 -3.91
C PRO A 182 25.00 13.78 -3.13
N ARG A 183 24.98 13.89 -1.80
CA ARG A 183 26.16 13.74 -0.93
C ARG A 183 26.54 12.28 -0.75
N ASN A 184 25.60 11.35 -0.93
CA ASN A 184 25.86 9.92 -0.84
C ASN A 184 26.52 9.41 -2.12
N ARG A 185 27.86 9.43 -2.13
CA ARG A 185 28.67 8.98 -3.27
C ARG A 185 28.55 7.48 -3.58
N LEU A 186 27.99 6.69 -2.65
CA LEU A 186 27.74 5.26 -2.85
C LEU A 186 26.36 4.99 -3.45
N SER A 187 25.49 6.01 -3.55
CA SER A 187 24.20 5.83 -4.23
C SER A 187 24.43 5.42 -5.69
N PRO A 188 23.66 4.46 -6.23
CA PRO A 188 23.80 3.98 -7.60
C PRO A 188 23.24 4.97 -8.66
N SER A 189 23.29 6.27 -8.38
CA SER A 189 22.73 7.35 -9.19
C SER A 189 23.30 7.44 -10.61
N ARG A 190 24.55 6.99 -10.82
CA ARG A 190 25.17 6.95 -12.16
C ARG A 190 24.32 6.15 -13.15
N TYR A 191 23.64 5.11 -12.68
CA TYR A 191 22.84 4.20 -13.50
C TYR A 191 21.33 4.43 -13.33
N ARG A 192 20.93 5.44 -12.56
CA ARG A 192 19.53 5.72 -12.19
C ARG A 192 18.82 4.51 -11.57
N LEU A 193 19.50 3.76 -10.70
CA LEU A 193 18.94 2.57 -10.05
C LEU A 193 18.21 2.85 -8.74
N GLU A 194 18.12 4.11 -8.31
CA GLU A 194 17.44 4.47 -7.06
C GLU A 194 16.01 3.91 -6.97
N PRO A 195 15.16 4.01 -8.03
CA PRO A 195 13.81 3.44 -7.98
C PRO A 195 13.79 1.93 -7.74
N LEU A 196 14.74 1.20 -8.33
CA LEU A 196 14.86 -0.25 -8.15
C LEU A 196 15.20 -0.60 -6.69
N PHE A 197 16.15 0.11 -6.09
CA PHE A 197 16.54 -0.13 -4.69
C PHE A 197 15.48 0.36 -3.70
N ILE A 198 14.73 1.43 -3.99
CA ILE A 198 13.56 1.84 -3.21
C ILE A 198 12.51 0.72 -3.21
N GLY A 199 12.22 0.14 -4.38
CA GLY A 199 11.32 -1.02 -4.49
C GLY A 199 11.83 -2.25 -3.72
N PHE A 200 13.12 -2.53 -3.81
CA PHE A 200 13.75 -3.63 -3.07
C PHE A 200 13.67 -3.43 -1.55
N THR A 201 13.90 -2.21 -1.05
CA THR A 201 13.68 -1.85 0.36
C THR A 201 12.26 -2.21 0.79
N VAL A 202 11.24 -1.83 0.01
CA VAL A 202 9.85 -2.18 0.33
C VAL A 202 9.63 -3.69 0.33
N SER A 203 10.24 -4.45 -0.59
CA SER A 203 10.15 -5.91 -0.61
C SER A 203 10.68 -6.54 0.69
N ILE A 204 11.81 -6.01 1.20
CA ILE A 204 12.40 -6.45 2.48
C ILE A 204 11.48 -6.09 3.64
N ILE A 205 10.95 -4.86 3.68
CA ILE A 205 10.03 -4.42 4.73
C ILE A 205 8.79 -5.31 4.75
N ILE A 206 8.16 -5.56 3.60
CA ILE A 206 6.98 -6.43 3.50
C ILE A 206 7.29 -7.84 4.02
N SER A 207 8.48 -8.37 3.76
CA SER A 207 8.86 -9.71 4.23
C SER A 207 8.95 -9.82 5.75
N ILE A 208 9.07 -8.69 6.46
CA ILE A 208 9.21 -8.64 7.92
C ILE A 208 7.93 -8.10 8.59
N VAL A 209 7.40 -6.98 8.08
CA VAL A 209 6.23 -6.26 8.62
C VAL A 209 4.92 -6.84 8.07
N GLY A 210 4.93 -7.41 6.86
CA GLY A 210 3.75 -7.94 6.19
C GLY A 210 2.98 -9.00 6.98
N PRO A 211 3.62 -9.89 7.77
CA PRO A 211 2.88 -10.78 8.64
C PRO A 211 2.12 -10.06 9.75
N LEU A 212 2.66 -8.97 10.28
CA LEU A 212 2.05 -8.26 11.40
C LEU A 212 0.89 -7.36 10.96
N THR A 213 1.01 -6.68 9.83
CA THR A 213 0.08 -5.61 9.45
C THR A 213 -0.27 -5.56 7.97
N GLN A 214 0.26 -6.50 7.18
CA GLN A 214 0.32 -6.45 5.71
C GLN A 214 1.21 -5.35 5.13
N ALA A 215 1.91 -4.58 5.97
CA ALA A 215 2.86 -3.53 5.57
C ALA A 215 2.24 -2.49 4.62
N GLY A 216 1.28 -1.71 5.16
CA GLY A 216 0.60 -0.67 4.40
C GLY A 216 1.52 0.45 3.93
N LEU A 217 2.35 1.00 4.84
CA LEU A 217 3.43 1.98 4.63
C LEU A 217 3.05 3.29 3.90
N ASN A 218 1.82 3.38 3.41
CA ASN A 218 1.36 4.37 2.45
C ASN A 218 -0.14 4.61 2.67
N PRO A 219 -0.50 5.79 3.21
CA PRO A 219 -1.90 6.10 3.51
C PRO A 219 -2.82 6.04 2.28
N ALA A 220 -2.37 6.44 1.10
CA ALA A 220 -3.20 6.39 -0.11
C ALA A 220 -3.40 4.97 -0.62
N ARG A 221 -2.35 4.12 -0.54
CA ARG A 221 -2.41 2.70 -0.94
C ARG A 221 -3.35 1.87 -0.08
N ASP A 222 -3.59 2.27 1.16
CA ASP A 222 -4.54 1.60 2.04
C ASP A 222 -5.94 2.25 1.96
N PHE A 223 -6.03 3.56 2.17
CA PHE A 223 -7.32 4.24 2.25
C PHE A 223 -8.10 4.19 0.95
N ALA A 224 -7.45 4.39 -0.20
CA ALA A 224 -8.16 4.48 -1.47
C ALA A 224 -8.81 3.13 -1.88
N PRO A 225 -8.12 1.98 -1.82
CA PRO A 225 -8.77 0.69 -2.04
C PRO A 225 -9.82 0.33 -0.99
N ARG A 226 -9.66 0.72 0.28
CA ARG A 226 -10.71 0.52 1.30
C ARG A 226 -12.01 1.21 0.98
N LEU A 227 -11.96 2.42 0.40
CA LEU A 227 -13.17 3.12 -0.04
C LEU A 227 -13.93 2.26 -1.06
N VAL A 228 -13.22 1.64 -2.00
CA VAL A 228 -13.83 0.73 -2.98
C VAL A 228 -14.41 -0.50 -2.29
N ALA A 229 -13.66 -1.15 -1.39
CA ALA A 229 -14.13 -2.32 -0.65
C ALA A 229 -15.37 -2.02 0.21
N TYR A 230 -15.42 -0.85 0.85
CA TYR A 230 -16.56 -0.40 1.64
C TYR A 230 -17.85 -0.44 0.82
N TRP A 231 -17.83 0.18 -0.37
CA TRP A 231 -18.99 0.23 -1.28
C TRP A 231 -19.24 -1.10 -2.01
N ALA A 232 -18.22 -1.94 -2.19
CA ALA A 232 -18.32 -3.25 -2.83
C ALA A 232 -18.90 -4.37 -1.93
N GLY A 233 -19.40 -4.01 -0.74
CA GLY A 233 -20.16 -4.88 0.15
C GLY A 233 -19.43 -5.30 1.42
N TRP A 234 -18.12 -5.01 1.57
CA TRP A 234 -17.42 -5.30 2.82
C TRP A 234 -17.75 -4.30 3.94
N GLY A 235 -18.29 -3.12 3.61
CA GLY A 235 -18.85 -2.19 4.59
C GLY A 235 -17.92 -1.93 5.78
N THR A 236 -18.43 -2.18 6.99
CA THR A 236 -17.71 -1.94 8.26
C THR A 236 -16.40 -2.72 8.40
N ILE A 237 -16.28 -3.85 7.70
CA ILE A 237 -15.03 -4.64 7.65
C ILE A 237 -13.96 -3.92 6.85
N ALA A 238 -14.31 -3.12 5.84
CA ALA A 238 -13.35 -2.26 5.15
C ALA A 238 -13.02 -1.01 5.97
N ILE A 239 -14.05 -0.28 6.41
CA ILE A 239 -13.96 0.95 7.20
C ILE A 239 -15.09 0.94 8.23
N PRO A 240 -14.80 1.02 9.55
CA PRO A 240 -13.50 1.33 10.16
C PRO A 240 -12.56 0.12 10.35
N GLY A 241 -12.95 -1.08 9.94
CA GLY A 241 -12.20 -2.32 10.12
C GLY A 241 -12.92 -3.29 11.06
N PRO A 242 -12.54 -4.58 11.07
CA PRO A 242 -13.23 -5.64 11.81
C PRO A 242 -13.38 -5.40 13.32
N ARG A 243 -12.45 -4.67 13.97
CA ARG A 243 -12.57 -4.26 15.39
C ARG A 243 -13.08 -2.84 15.61
N GLY A 244 -13.55 -2.15 14.58
CA GLY A 244 -14.13 -0.81 14.72
C GLY A 244 -13.12 0.35 14.69
N CYS A 245 -11.82 0.09 14.62
CA CYS A 245 -10.80 1.11 14.89
C CYS A 245 -9.49 0.96 14.11
N GLU A 246 -9.44 0.22 13.00
CA GLU A 246 -8.15 -0.21 12.43
C GLU A 246 -7.65 0.69 11.31
N TRP A 247 -8.57 1.22 10.50
CA TRP A 247 -8.23 1.92 9.25
C TRP A 247 -7.31 3.14 9.44
N TRP A 248 -7.41 3.86 10.57
CA TRP A 248 -6.62 5.06 10.81
C TRP A 248 -5.14 4.75 11.11
N ILE A 249 -4.80 3.53 11.55
CA ILE A 249 -3.40 3.16 11.83
C ILE A 249 -2.56 3.28 10.57
N TYR A 250 -3.10 2.82 9.44
CA TYR A 250 -2.43 2.89 8.13
C TYR A 250 -2.36 4.30 7.54
N ILE A 251 -2.99 5.28 8.20
CA ILE A 251 -2.88 6.69 7.87
C ILE A 251 -1.90 7.38 8.82
N LEU A 252 -2.10 7.25 10.12
CA LEU A 252 -1.35 8.02 11.11
C LEU A 252 0.03 7.43 11.42
N ALA A 253 0.20 6.10 11.40
CA ALA A 253 1.50 5.51 11.69
C ALA A 253 2.55 5.80 10.60
N PRO A 254 2.21 5.81 9.30
CA PRO A 254 3.16 6.19 8.25
C PRO A 254 3.55 7.67 8.20
N LEU A 255 2.70 8.59 8.69
CA LEU A 255 2.91 10.04 8.59
C LEU A 255 3.87 10.58 9.67
#